data_AF-A0A512E1I4-F1
#
_entry.id   AF-A0A512E1I4-F1
#
_cell.length_a   1.000
_cell.length_b   1.000
_cell.length_c   1.000
_cell.angle_alpha   90.00
_cell.angle_beta   90.00
_cell.angle_gamma   90.00
#
_symmetry.space_group_name_H-M   'P 1'
#
loop_
_entity.id
_entity.type
_entity.pdbx_description
1 polymer ?
#
loop_
_entity_poly.entity_id
_entity_poly.type
_entity_poly.pdbx_seq_one_letter_code
_entity_poly.pdbx_strand_id
1 'polypeptide(L)'
;MANSQQTEEKRESLWTLAAALGFMVGVLGVAMALDHSGLRLGKPARGSTVHDPSFQTALTNFDYEMTRPRPELFGNFSDGDVRIRNCLGFLTATMRPDRRRHFSELAGGEDYSDCLPLRTAKLSPEPEYHLAPASGLGRVLAERLDPSALKGVLPAWMAQSRRLVDAKIQETTVSAHSVTLNHGGQRIALDILASADVVGRNLEDLLVRVTGTGTPRYVVLTQGADGALRPIAEQTLMAMTNPTSMPTD
;
A
#
# COMPACT_ATOMS: atom_id res chain seq x y z
N MET A 1 -34.14 -35.85 43.70
CA MET A 1 -34.02 -34.73 42.74
C MET A 1 -32.61 -34.69 42.14
N ALA A 2 -32.12 -35.81 41.58
CA ALA A 2 -30.77 -35.91 41.00
C ALA A 2 -30.78 -36.21 39.49
N ASN A 3 -31.91 -36.69 38.96
CA ASN A 3 -32.03 -37.06 37.55
C ASN A 3 -32.26 -35.88 36.59
N SER A 4 -32.73 -34.71 37.05
CA SER A 4 -32.98 -33.57 36.14
C SER A 4 -31.73 -32.74 35.86
N GLN A 5 -30.83 -32.56 36.85
CA GLN A 5 -29.57 -31.85 36.65
C GLN A 5 -28.62 -32.58 35.70
N GLN A 6 -28.58 -33.92 35.77
CA GLN A 6 -27.71 -34.72 34.90
C GLN A 6 -28.15 -34.70 33.42
N THR A 7 -29.44 -34.47 33.17
CA THR A 7 -29.97 -34.29 31.80
C THR A 7 -29.71 -32.89 31.24
N GLU A 8 -29.56 -31.88 32.09
CA GLU A 8 -29.37 -30.48 31.70
C GLU A 8 -27.91 -30.20 31.34
N GLU A 9 -26.95 -30.68 32.14
CA GLU A 9 -25.50 -30.60 31.83
C GLU A 9 -25.13 -31.34 30.53
N LYS A 10 -25.75 -32.50 30.27
CA LYS A 10 -25.55 -33.22 29.00
C LYS A 10 -26.08 -32.45 27.81
N ARG A 11 -27.14 -31.66 27.99
CA ARG A 11 -27.73 -30.84 26.92
C ARG A 11 -26.86 -29.64 26.61
N GLU A 12 -26.35 -28.95 27.63
CA GLU A 12 -25.43 -27.81 27.46
C GLU A 12 -24.08 -28.24 26.86
N SER A 13 -23.58 -29.41 27.25
CA SER A 13 -22.39 -30.02 26.65
C SER A 13 -22.58 -30.37 25.17
N LEU A 14 -23.76 -30.89 24.79
CA LEU A 14 -24.05 -31.18 23.38
C LEU A 14 -24.19 -29.90 22.52
N TRP A 15 -24.76 -28.82 23.07
CA TRP A 15 -24.87 -27.53 22.36
C TRP A 15 -23.52 -26.84 22.15
N THR A 16 -22.64 -26.88 23.16
CA THR A 16 -21.28 -26.32 23.03
C THR A 16 -20.42 -27.12 22.06
N LEU A 17 -20.56 -28.45 22.03
CA LEU A 17 -19.86 -29.31 21.07
C LEU A 17 -20.39 -29.12 19.64
N ALA A 18 -21.71 -28.96 19.48
CA ALA A 18 -22.33 -28.62 18.20
C ALA A 18 -21.93 -27.23 17.69
N ALA A 19 -21.80 -26.24 18.58
CA ALA A 19 -21.33 -24.90 18.22
C ALA A 19 -19.85 -24.89 17.82
N ALA A 20 -19.00 -25.64 18.53
CA ALA A 20 -17.58 -25.79 18.19
C ALA A 20 -17.37 -26.53 16.85
N LEU A 21 -18.16 -27.59 16.60
CA LEU A 21 -18.17 -28.29 15.32
C LEU A 21 -18.70 -27.40 14.18
N GLY A 22 -19.75 -26.62 14.43
CA GLY A 22 -20.27 -25.65 13.48
C GLY A 22 -19.26 -24.56 13.12
N PHE A 23 -18.48 -24.09 14.10
CA PHE A 23 -17.42 -23.12 13.88
C PHE A 23 -16.24 -23.73 13.10
N MET A 24 -15.81 -24.95 13.44
CA MET A 24 -14.74 -25.64 12.69
C MET A 24 -15.16 -26.00 11.27
N VAL A 25 -16.39 -26.47 11.05
CA VAL A 25 -16.94 -26.73 9.72
C VAL A 25 -17.17 -25.43 8.95
N GLY A 26 -17.53 -24.33 9.62
CA GLY A 26 -17.62 -23.00 9.02
C GLY A 26 -16.25 -22.48 8.56
N VAL A 27 -15.21 -22.59 9.39
CA VAL A 27 -13.84 -22.20 9.03
C VAL A 27 -13.28 -23.08 7.92
N LEU A 28 -13.51 -24.40 7.98
CA LEU A 28 -13.08 -25.33 6.93
C LEU A 28 -13.87 -25.13 5.63
N GLY A 29 -15.16 -24.79 5.72
CA GLY A 29 -16.03 -24.48 4.59
C GLY A 29 -15.64 -23.17 3.91
N VAL A 30 -15.22 -22.15 4.66
CA VAL A 30 -14.65 -20.91 4.10
C VAL A 30 -13.30 -21.21 3.44
N ALA A 31 -12.43 -22.00 4.07
CA ALA A 31 -11.14 -22.39 3.50
C ALA A 31 -11.29 -23.22 2.21
N MET A 32 -12.25 -24.15 2.17
CA MET A 32 -12.53 -24.97 0.99
C MET A 32 -13.33 -24.22 -0.09
N ALA A 33 -14.21 -23.29 0.27
CA ALA A 33 -14.86 -22.41 -0.71
C ALA A 33 -13.84 -21.47 -1.38
N LEU A 34 -12.82 -21.01 -0.65
CA LEU A 34 -11.68 -20.30 -1.23
C LEU A 34 -10.89 -21.19 -2.20
N ASP A 35 -10.75 -22.49 -1.91
CA ASP A 35 -10.01 -23.44 -2.76
C ASP A 35 -10.80 -23.91 -4.01
N HIS A 36 -12.14 -24.04 -3.90
CA HIS A 36 -13.01 -24.50 -4.99
C HIS A 36 -13.46 -23.39 -5.96
N SER A 37 -13.29 -22.11 -5.60
CA SER A 37 -13.65 -20.97 -6.44
C SER A 37 -12.66 -20.67 -7.57
N GLY A 38 -11.69 -21.56 -7.83
CA GLY A 38 -10.69 -21.31 -8.88
C GLY A 38 -9.69 -20.21 -8.51
N LEU A 39 -9.61 -19.80 -7.24
CA LEU A 39 -8.40 -19.18 -6.69
C LEU A 39 -7.32 -20.26 -6.71
N ARG A 40 -6.67 -20.40 -7.87
CA ARG A 40 -5.33 -20.92 -7.87
C ARG A 40 -4.58 -20.12 -6.81
N LEU A 41 -4.27 -20.75 -5.68
CA LEU A 41 -3.02 -20.56 -4.93
C LEU A 41 -1.83 -20.92 -5.85
N GLY A 42 -1.90 -20.50 -7.11
CA GLY A 42 -0.76 -20.35 -7.98
C GLY A 42 0.14 -19.43 -7.18
N LYS A 43 1.36 -19.91 -6.98
CA LYS A 43 2.53 -19.11 -6.60
C LYS A 43 2.26 -17.66 -6.97
N PRO A 44 2.39 -16.68 -6.04
CA PRO A 44 2.10 -15.29 -6.36
C PRO A 44 2.70 -15.00 -7.73
N ALA A 45 1.85 -14.62 -8.69
CA ALA A 45 2.31 -14.09 -9.97
C ALA A 45 3.46 -13.16 -9.60
N ARG A 46 4.65 -13.39 -10.17
CA ARG A 46 5.93 -12.79 -9.74
C ARG A 46 5.65 -11.40 -9.19
N GLY A 47 5.88 -11.22 -7.88
CA GLY A 47 5.56 -9.94 -7.23
C GLY A 47 6.29 -8.80 -7.94
N SER A 48 5.83 -7.57 -7.74
CA SER A 48 6.46 -6.36 -8.27
C SER A 48 7.98 -6.46 -8.41
N THR A 49 8.56 -6.00 -9.51
CA THR A 49 10.02 -5.92 -9.67
C THR A 49 10.55 -4.86 -8.71
N VAL A 50 11.39 -5.24 -7.75
CA VAL A 50 11.90 -4.30 -6.74
C VAL A 50 13.30 -3.81 -7.10
N HIS A 51 13.51 -2.50 -7.00
CA HIS A 51 14.75 -1.81 -7.37
C HIS A 51 15.53 -1.28 -6.17
N ASP A 52 14.88 -1.06 -5.02
CA ASP A 52 15.52 -0.60 -3.77
C ASP A 52 15.83 -1.79 -2.83
N PRO A 53 17.10 -2.00 -2.41
CA PRO A 53 17.47 -3.14 -1.56
C PRO A 53 16.82 -3.17 -0.18
N SER A 54 16.58 -1.99 0.42
CA SER A 54 15.93 -1.90 1.73
C SER A 54 14.46 -2.28 1.62
N PHE A 55 13.80 -1.86 0.53
CA PHE A 55 12.43 -2.21 0.21
C PHE A 55 12.29 -3.70 -0.12
N GLN A 56 13.25 -4.28 -0.85
CA GLN A 56 13.29 -5.73 -1.11
C GLN A 56 13.35 -6.54 0.19
N THR A 57 14.16 -6.08 1.15
CA THR A 57 14.29 -6.73 2.46
C THR A 57 12.99 -6.64 3.26
N ALA A 58 12.33 -5.47 3.26
CA ALA A 58 11.04 -5.28 3.90
C ALA A 58 9.93 -6.17 3.28
N LEU A 59 9.89 -6.27 1.94
CA LEU A 59 8.94 -7.15 1.24
C LEU A 59 9.20 -8.64 1.48
N THR A 60 10.47 -9.03 1.61
CA THR A 60 10.84 -10.41 1.97
C THR A 60 10.34 -10.76 3.38
N ASN A 61 10.38 -9.80 4.29
CA ASN A 61 9.90 -9.92 5.68
C ASN A 61 8.49 -9.34 5.86
N PHE A 62 7.64 -9.39 4.83
CA PHE A 62 6.37 -8.66 4.80
C PHE A 62 5.49 -8.88 6.04
N ASP A 63 5.24 -10.13 6.44
CA ASP A 63 4.36 -10.43 7.59
C ASP A 63 4.92 -9.86 8.90
N TYR A 64 6.25 -9.88 9.04
CA TYR A 64 6.93 -9.24 10.16
C TYR A 64 6.78 -7.72 10.09
N GLU A 65 7.03 -7.07 8.95
CA GLU A 65 6.89 -5.62 8.80
C GLU A 65 5.45 -5.14 9.02
N MET A 66 4.47 -5.96 8.65
CA MET A 66 3.05 -5.66 8.83
C MET A 66 2.60 -5.70 10.30
N THR A 67 3.27 -6.51 11.12
CA THR A 67 2.91 -6.74 12.53
C THR A 67 3.90 -6.12 13.52
N ARG A 68 5.07 -5.67 13.04
CA ARG A 68 6.12 -5.02 13.83
C ARG A 68 5.55 -3.85 14.65
N PRO A 69 5.86 -3.77 15.95
CA PRO A 69 5.44 -2.66 16.79
C PRO A 69 5.92 -1.31 16.25
N ARG A 70 5.03 -0.32 16.25
CA ARG A 70 5.27 1.08 15.88
C ARG A 70 4.69 2.00 16.96
N PRO A 71 5.12 3.28 17.04
CA PRO A 71 4.58 4.24 18.01
C PRO A 71 3.05 4.30 17.95
N GLU A 72 2.40 4.15 19.10
CA GLU A 72 0.93 4.04 19.13
C GLU A 72 0.28 5.35 18.63
N LEU A 73 -0.65 5.21 17.68
CA LEU A 73 -1.59 6.28 17.34
C LEU A 73 -2.93 6.01 17.99
N PHE A 74 -3.57 7.07 18.48
CA PHE A 74 -4.85 7.03 19.15
C PHE A 74 -5.78 8.10 18.59
N GLY A 75 -7.05 7.74 18.37
CA GLY A 75 -8.09 8.67 17.94
C GLY A 75 -9.47 8.27 18.44
N ASN A 76 -10.27 9.28 18.79
CA ASN A 76 -11.65 9.12 19.26
C ASN A 76 -12.61 9.41 18.10
N PHE A 77 -13.41 8.42 17.71
CA PHE A 77 -14.36 8.54 16.60
C PHE A 77 -15.79 8.24 17.08
N SER A 78 -16.78 8.58 16.25
CA SER A 78 -18.19 8.41 16.59
C SER A 78 -18.60 6.96 16.84
N ASP A 79 -17.85 5.99 16.33
CA ASP A 79 -18.06 4.55 16.51
C ASP A 79 -17.05 3.91 17.48
N GLY A 80 -16.33 4.72 18.24
CA GLY A 80 -15.45 4.29 19.33
C GLY A 80 -13.99 4.71 19.15
N ASP A 81 -13.23 4.36 20.18
CA ASP A 81 -11.79 4.63 20.28
C ASP A 81 -10.99 3.67 19.39
N VAL A 82 -10.03 4.20 18.64
CA VAL A 82 -9.17 3.43 17.76
C VAL A 82 -7.72 3.57 18.19
N ARG A 83 -7.06 2.42 18.39
CA ARG A 83 -5.62 2.33 18.69
C ARG A 83 -4.89 1.58 17.58
N ILE A 84 -3.81 2.17 17.09
CA ILE A 84 -2.98 1.61 16.02
C ILE A 84 -1.57 1.40 16.57
N ARG A 85 -1.00 0.21 16.39
CA ARG A 85 0.34 -0.14 16.89
C ARG A 85 1.23 -0.83 15.86
N ASN A 86 0.74 -1.03 14.65
CA ASN A 86 1.46 -1.68 13.54
C ASN A 86 0.80 -1.33 12.21
N CYS A 87 1.47 -1.68 11.10
CA CYS A 87 0.98 -1.38 9.76
C CYS A 87 -0.38 -2.03 9.47
N LEU A 88 -0.64 -3.25 9.96
CA LEU A 88 -1.92 -3.91 9.73
C LEU A 88 -3.08 -3.11 10.35
N GLY A 89 -2.92 -2.67 11.60
CA GLY A 89 -3.89 -1.80 12.28
C GLY A 89 -4.06 -0.46 11.56
N PHE A 90 -2.97 0.13 11.08
CA PHE A 90 -3.01 1.39 10.36
C PHE A 90 -3.80 1.29 9.06
N LEU A 91 -3.48 0.31 8.21
CA LEU A 91 -4.16 0.11 6.93
C LEU A 91 -5.64 -0.23 7.13
N THR A 92 -5.97 -1.00 8.17
CA THR A 92 -7.36 -1.31 8.52
C THR A 92 -8.12 -0.07 8.98
N ALA A 93 -7.54 0.74 9.87
CA ALA A 93 -8.18 1.93 10.39
C ALA A 93 -8.37 3.01 9.33
N THR A 94 -7.39 3.20 8.45
CA THR A 94 -7.36 4.23 7.41
C THR A 94 -8.20 3.90 6.15
N MET A 95 -8.86 2.73 6.12
CA MET A 95 -9.91 2.44 5.14
C MET A 95 -11.03 3.49 5.18
N ARG A 96 -11.31 4.03 6.37
CA ARG A 96 -12.32 5.07 6.56
C ARG A 96 -11.71 6.47 6.31
N PRO A 97 -12.34 7.32 5.47
CA PRO A 97 -11.76 8.61 5.09
C PRO A 97 -11.49 9.58 6.24
N ASP A 98 -12.37 9.61 7.25
CA ASP A 98 -12.23 10.43 8.46
C ASP A 98 -11.02 10.00 9.30
N ARG A 99 -10.86 8.69 9.50
CA ARG A 99 -9.73 8.10 10.24
C ARG A 99 -8.41 8.30 9.51
N ARG A 100 -8.39 8.13 8.18
CA ARG A 100 -7.20 8.38 7.37
C ARG A 100 -6.69 9.79 7.52
N ARG A 101 -7.55 10.81 7.32
CA ARG A 101 -7.13 12.20 7.48
C ARG A 101 -6.54 12.42 8.88
N HIS A 102 -7.23 11.95 9.91
CA HIS A 102 -6.78 12.08 11.29
C HIS A 102 -5.41 11.45 11.53
N PHE A 103 -5.22 10.17 11.17
CA PHE A 103 -3.98 9.44 11.47
C PHE A 103 -2.81 9.83 10.57
N SER A 104 -3.05 10.27 9.33
CA SER A 104 -1.99 10.74 8.43
C SER A 104 -1.45 12.13 8.79
N GLU A 105 -2.21 12.91 9.58
CA GLU A 105 -1.83 14.25 10.04
C GLU A 105 -1.34 14.27 11.50
N LEU A 106 -1.51 13.16 12.23
CA LEU A 106 -1.05 13.02 13.61
C LEU A 106 0.48 12.94 13.67
N ALA A 107 1.09 13.48 14.73
CA ALA A 107 2.51 13.25 15.00
C ALA A 107 2.77 11.75 15.20
N GLY A 108 3.78 11.20 14.51
CA GLY A 108 4.04 9.76 14.45
C GLY A 108 3.28 9.03 13.32
N GLY A 109 2.38 9.70 12.60
CA GLY A 109 1.76 9.14 11.39
C GLY A 109 2.78 8.85 10.28
N GLU A 110 3.89 9.60 10.27
CA GLU A 110 5.06 9.35 9.43
C GLU A 110 5.64 7.94 9.57
N ASP A 111 5.57 7.38 10.77
CA ASP A 111 6.06 6.03 11.08
C ASP A 111 5.20 4.97 10.42
N TYR A 112 4.13 5.31 9.69
CA TYR A 112 3.28 4.38 8.97
C TYR A 112 3.28 4.62 7.45
N SER A 113 4.10 5.56 6.97
CA SER A 113 4.14 6.00 5.58
C SER A 113 4.54 4.91 4.56
N ASP A 114 5.28 3.89 4.99
CA ASP A 114 5.72 2.74 4.20
C ASP A 114 4.68 1.61 4.13
N CYS A 115 3.68 1.59 5.02
CA CYS A 115 2.74 0.47 5.14
C CYS A 115 1.92 0.23 3.87
N LEU A 116 1.35 1.29 3.29
CA LEU A 116 0.56 1.18 2.05
C LEU A 116 1.45 0.80 0.86
N PRO A 117 2.59 1.47 0.60
CA PRO A 117 3.59 1.06 -0.40
C PRO A 117 3.98 -0.41 -0.33
N LEU A 118 4.31 -0.91 0.88
CA LEU A 118 4.69 -2.31 1.08
C LEU A 118 3.55 -3.25 0.72
N ARG A 119 2.33 -2.95 1.16
CA ARG A 119 1.15 -3.75 0.82
C ARG A 119 0.86 -3.72 -0.67
N THR A 120 0.94 -2.55 -1.31
CA THR A 120 0.74 -2.39 -2.75
C THR A 120 1.73 -3.25 -3.53
N ALA A 121 3.03 -3.14 -3.25
CA ALA A 121 4.04 -3.93 -3.92
C ALA A 121 3.89 -5.44 -3.67
N LYS A 122 3.47 -5.85 -2.47
CA LYS A 122 3.22 -7.26 -2.14
C LYS A 122 2.06 -7.87 -2.93
N LEU A 123 1.00 -7.10 -3.17
CA LEU A 123 -0.24 -7.58 -3.79
C LEU A 123 -0.30 -7.35 -5.30
N SER A 124 0.52 -6.46 -5.83
CA SER A 124 0.50 -6.11 -7.25
C SER A 124 1.44 -7.04 -8.04
N PRO A 125 0.99 -7.62 -9.16
CA PRO A 125 1.84 -8.43 -10.01
C PRO A 125 2.91 -7.58 -10.72
N GLU A 126 3.94 -8.25 -11.23
CA GLU A 126 4.87 -7.69 -12.21
C GLU A 126 4.11 -7.27 -13.49
N PRO A 127 4.37 -6.08 -14.05
CA PRO A 127 3.70 -5.63 -15.26
C PRO A 127 4.19 -6.39 -16.50
N GLU A 128 3.32 -6.58 -17.49
CA GLU A 128 3.72 -7.18 -18.79
C GLU A 128 4.36 -6.14 -19.71
N TYR A 129 3.90 -4.90 -19.62
CA TYR A 129 4.35 -3.78 -20.45
C TYR A 129 5.09 -2.75 -19.61
N HIS A 130 6.41 -2.70 -19.79
CA HIS A 130 7.28 -1.74 -19.11
C HIS A 130 7.36 -0.41 -19.86
N LEU A 131 7.48 0.69 -19.11
CA LEU A 131 7.67 2.04 -19.63
C LEU A 131 9.05 2.20 -20.29
N ALA A 132 10.05 1.51 -19.75
CA ALA A 132 11.42 1.45 -20.25
C ALA A 132 12.16 0.24 -19.64
N PRO A 133 13.34 -0.12 -20.17
CA PRO A 133 14.25 -1.00 -19.45
C PRO A 133 14.58 -0.44 -18.05
N ALA A 134 14.84 -1.31 -17.07
CA ALA A 134 15.10 -0.92 -15.68
C ALA A 134 16.16 0.21 -15.55
N SER A 135 17.25 0.13 -16.31
CA SER A 135 18.32 1.15 -16.34
C SER A 135 17.89 2.53 -16.87
N GLY A 136 16.69 2.64 -17.46
CA GLY A 136 16.13 3.87 -18.02
C GLY A 136 14.96 4.45 -17.23
N LEU A 137 14.55 3.84 -16.10
CA LEU A 137 13.36 4.27 -15.36
C LEU A 137 13.51 5.66 -14.75
N GLY A 138 14.69 6.03 -14.24
CA GLY A 138 14.95 7.38 -13.75
C GLY A 138 14.82 8.44 -14.84
N ARG A 139 15.20 8.11 -16.09
CA ARG A 139 14.98 9.01 -17.24
C ARG A 139 13.50 9.14 -17.57
N VAL A 140 12.76 8.04 -17.59
CA VAL A 140 11.30 8.05 -17.76
C VAL A 140 10.63 8.94 -16.72
N LEU A 141 11.05 8.82 -15.45
CA LEU A 141 10.55 9.67 -14.37
C LEU A 141 10.89 11.15 -14.63
N ALA A 142 12.14 11.46 -14.98
CA ALA A 142 12.55 12.84 -15.26
C ALA A 142 11.78 13.51 -16.41
N GLU A 143 11.49 12.75 -17.47
CA GLU A 143 10.85 13.26 -18.69
C GLU A 143 9.33 13.35 -18.59
N ARG A 144 8.70 12.41 -17.88
CA ARG A 144 7.25 12.21 -17.94
C ARG A 144 6.51 12.58 -16.67
N LEU A 145 7.20 12.83 -15.56
CA LEU A 145 6.56 13.28 -14.33
C LEU A 145 5.81 14.60 -14.55
N ASP A 146 4.57 14.66 -14.07
CA ASP A 146 3.76 15.88 -13.96
C ASP A 146 3.81 16.40 -12.52
N PRO A 147 4.69 17.38 -12.19
CA PRO A 147 4.85 17.87 -10.82
C PRO A 147 3.60 18.56 -10.28
N SER A 148 2.78 19.13 -11.16
CA SER A 148 1.54 19.81 -10.76
C SER A 148 0.51 18.87 -10.13
N ALA A 149 0.57 17.58 -10.48
CA ALA A 149 -0.27 16.55 -9.90
C ALA A 149 0.21 16.07 -8.51
N LEU A 150 1.43 16.42 -8.09
CA LEU A 150 2.04 16.01 -6.81
C LEU A 150 1.95 17.09 -5.71
N LYS A 151 0.86 17.87 -5.71
CA LYS A 151 0.62 18.89 -4.68
C LYS A 151 0.55 18.25 -3.29
N GLY A 152 1.35 18.75 -2.36
CA GLY A 152 1.44 18.21 -0.98
C GLY A 152 2.50 17.12 -0.80
N VAL A 153 3.05 16.59 -1.90
CA VAL A 153 4.21 15.69 -1.89
C VAL A 153 5.48 16.44 -2.27
N LEU A 154 5.39 17.23 -3.34
CA LEU A 154 6.45 18.12 -3.79
C LEU A 154 6.25 19.55 -3.24
N PRO A 155 7.34 20.33 -3.07
CA PRO A 155 7.25 21.73 -2.70
C PRO A 155 6.41 22.55 -3.68
N ALA A 156 5.76 23.58 -3.15
CA ALA A 156 4.80 24.40 -3.88
C ALA A 156 5.38 25.04 -5.17
N TRP A 157 6.68 25.35 -5.19
CA TRP A 157 7.34 25.93 -6.36
C TRP A 157 7.43 24.96 -7.56
N MET A 158 7.49 23.64 -7.32
CA MET A 158 7.41 22.64 -8.39
C MET A 158 5.99 22.37 -8.84
N ALA A 159 5.03 22.39 -7.91
CA ALA A 159 3.62 22.10 -8.18
C ALA A 159 2.95 23.08 -9.17
N GLN A 160 3.64 24.15 -9.57
CA GLN A 160 3.18 25.10 -10.61
C GLN A 160 3.55 24.65 -12.04
N SER A 161 4.40 23.64 -12.20
CA SER A 161 4.94 23.20 -13.49
C SER A 161 4.29 21.90 -13.94
N ARG A 162 3.98 21.78 -15.23
CA ARG A 162 3.41 20.55 -15.82
C ARG A 162 4.46 19.51 -16.18
N ARG A 163 5.72 19.90 -16.26
CA ARG A 163 6.87 19.03 -16.50
C ARG A 163 8.03 19.45 -15.61
N LEU A 164 8.89 18.51 -15.25
CA LEU A 164 10.09 18.81 -14.46
C LEU A 164 11.04 19.78 -15.18
N VAL A 165 11.16 19.68 -16.51
CA VAL A 165 11.98 20.59 -17.32
C VAL A 165 11.50 22.04 -17.28
N ASP A 166 10.21 22.25 -17.01
CA ASP A 166 9.62 23.59 -16.90
C ASP A 166 9.78 24.18 -15.49
N ALA A 167 10.12 23.35 -14.51
CA ALA A 167 10.39 23.81 -13.15
C ALA A 167 11.77 24.49 -13.12
N LYS A 168 11.90 25.58 -12.36
CA LYS A 168 13.13 26.38 -12.22
C LYS A 168 14.21 25.66 -11.37
N ILE A 169 14.48 24.40 -11.68
CA ILE A 169 15.44 23.53 -10.99
C ILE A 169 16.85 23.97 -11.36
N GLN A 170 17.74 24.07 -10.37
CA GLN A 170 19.12 24.50 -10.60
C GLN A 170 19.96 23.36 -11.15
N GLU A 171 19.74 22.16 -10.62
CA GLU A 171 20.45 20.95 -11.03
C GLU A 171 19.53 19.74 -10.92
N THR A 172 19.59 18.88 -11.94
CA THR A 172 18.88 17.60 -12.00
C THR A 172 19.90 16.50 -12.24
N THR A 173 19.98 15.52 -11.33
CA THR A 173 20.79 14.31 -11.51
C THR A 173 19.86 13.13 -11.73
N VAL A 174 20.09 12.38 -12.81
CA VAL A 174 19.29 11.20 -13.17
C VAL A 174 20.17 9.96 -13.07
N SER A 175 19.69 8.94 -12.35
CA SER A 175 20.29 7.60 -12.30
C SER A 175 19.33 6.57 -12.90
N ALA A 176 19.69 5.28 -12.82
CA ALA A 176 18.84 4.20 -13.31
C ALA A 176 17.44 4.19 -12.67
N HIS A 177 17.36 4.44 -11.35
CA HIS A 177 16.12 4.32 -10.56
C HIS A 177 15.85 5.53 -9.69
N SER A 178 16.51 6.67 -9.90
CA SER A 178 16.31 7.86 -9.07
C SER A 178 16.48 9.14 -9.87
N VAL A 179 15.74 10.16 -9.47
CA VAL A 179 15.89 11.54 -9.92
C VAL A 179 16.14 12.41 -8.70
N THR A 180 17.26 13.10 -8.66
CA THR A 180 17.56 14.11 -7.65
C THR A 180 17.42 15.50 -8.25
N LEU A 181 16.72 16.38 -7.54
CA LEU A 181 16.45 17.76 -7.90
C LEU A 181 17.04 18.69 -6.85
N ASN A 182 17.80 19.70 -7.27
CA ASN A 182 18.34 20.74 -6.38
C ASN A 182 17.76 22.11 -6.73
N HIS A 183 17.29 22.83 -5.72
CA HIS A 183 16.82 24.21 -5.86
C HIS A 183 16.97 24.98 -4.55
N GLY A 184 17.67 26.11 -4.58
CA GLY A 184 17.75 27.02 -3.43
C GLY A 184 18.37 26.38 -2.18
N GLY A 185 19.32 25.45 -2.36
CA GLY A 185 19.93 24.68 -1.26
C GLY A 185 19.08 23.50 -0.77
N GLN A 186 17.86 23.33 -1.27
CA GLN A 186 17.04 22.14 -1.01
C GLN A 186 17.37 21.04 -2.02
N ARG A 187 17.66 19.83 -1.51
CA ARG A 187 17.84 18.61 -2.31
C ARG A 187 16.63 17.70 -2.12
N ILE A 188 16.00 17.30 -3.22
CA ILE A 188 14.82 16.42 -3.25
C ILE A 188 15.19 15.19 -4.08
N ALA A 189 14.91 13.99 -3.57
CA ALA A 189 15.14 12.76 -4.33
C ALA A 189 13.82 12.01 -4.54
N LEU A 190 13.62 11.52 -5.76
CA LEU A 190 12.54 10.64 -6.15
C LEU A 190 13.15 9.29 -6.51
N ASP A 191 13.06 8.33 -5.60
CA ASP A 191 13.62 6.98 -5.76
C ASP A 191 12.52 6.00 -6.15
N ILE A 192 12.71 5.30 -7.26
CA ILE A 192 11.83 4.23 -7.72
C ILE A 192 12.15 2.98 -6.90
N LEU A 193 11.20 2.56 -6.07
CA LEU A 193 11.34 1.41 -5.19
C LEU A 193 10.97 0.12 -5.91
N ALA A 194 9.90 0.14 -6.69
CA ALA A 194 9.39 -1.03 -7.39
C ALA A 194 8.59 -0.64 -8.65
N SER A 195 8.53 -1.57 -9.60
CA SER A 195 7.65 -1.58 -10.76
C SER A 195 6.56 -2.63 -10.57
N ALA A 196 5.30 -2.26 -10.75
CA ALA A 196 4.16 -3.16 -10.54
C ALA A 196 3.00 -2.81 -11.49
N ASP A 197 2.11 -3.76 -11.78
CA ASP A 197 0.79 -3.45 -12.35
C ASP A 197 -0.21 -3.25 -11.22
N VAL A 198 -0.38 -1.99 -10.79
CA VAL A 198 -1.24 -1.63 -9.66
C VAL A 198 -2.65 -1.31 -10.14
N VAL A 199 -2.77 -0.66 -11.29
CA VAL A 199 -4.06 -0.25 -11.87
C VAL A 199 -4.76 -1.42 -12.60
N GLY A 200 -4.08 -2.55 -12.83
CA GLY A 200 -4.67 -3.74 -13.46
C GLY A 200 -4.81 -3.59 -14.98
N ARG A 201 -3.87 -2.88 -15.62
CA ARG A 201 -3.83 -2.65 -17.07
C ARG A 201 -2.66 -3.37 -17.74
N ASN A 202 -1.99 -4.27 -17.02
CA ASN A 202 -0.73 -4.90 -17.37
C ASN A 202 0.40 -3.88 -17.66
N LEU A 203 0.19 -2.61 -17.33
CA LEU A 203 1.09 -1.49 -17.61
C LEU A 203 1.86 -1.15 -16.35
N GLU A 204 3.15 -0.90 -16.51
CA GLU A 204 4.03 -0.55 -15.40
C GLU A 204 3.62 0.77 -14.71
N ASP A 205 3.24 0.63 -13.45
CA ASP A 205 3.12 1.69 -12.46
C ASP A 205 4.39 1.69 -11.58
N LEU A 206 4.83 2.88 -11.19
CA LEU A 206 6.07 3.07 -10.44
C LEU A 206 5.75 3.44 -8.99
N LEU A 207 6.22 2.64 -8.04
CA LEU A 207 6.19 2.99 -6.62
C LEU A 207 7.43 3.83 -6.29
N VAL A 208 7.22 5.08 -5.90
CA VAL A 208 8.28 6.08 -5.74
C VAL A 208 8.30 6.63 -4.32
N ARG A 209 9.50 6.69 -3.72
CA ARG A 209 9.77 7.38 -2.46
C ARG A 209 10.30 8.78 -2.77
N VAL A 210 9.71 9.78 -2.16
CA VAL A 210 10.12 11.19 -2.22
C VAL A 210 10.74 11.58 -0.89
N THR A 211 12.00 12.04 -0.92
CA THR A 211 12.73 12.53 0.26
C THR A 211 13.25 13.95 0.04
N GLY A 212 13.68 14.62 1.12
CA GLY A 212 14.18 16.00 1.05
C GLY A 212 13.12 17.10 1.18
N THR A 213 11.87 16.72 1.45
CA THR A 213 10.73 17.61 1.72
C THR A 213 10.22 17.51 3.16
N GLY A 214 10.96 16.81 4.03
CA GLY A 214 10.56 16.43 5.39
C GLY A 214 10.53 14.91 5.54
N THR A 215 9.49 14.39 6.18
CA THR A 215 9.18 12.95 6.23
C THR A 215 9.14 12.34 4.83
N PRO A 216 9.75 11.16 4.61
CA PRO A 216 9.60 10.42 3.36
C PRO A 216 8.12 10.25 2.96
N ARG A 217 7.79 10.62 1.72
CA ARG A 217 6.47 10.42 1.15
C ARG A 217 6.54 9.33 0.10
N TYR A 218 5.46 8.60 -0.08
CA TYR A 218 5.40 7.53 -1.06
C TYR A 218 4.24 7.77 -2.01
N VAL A 219 4.47 7.57 -3.29
CA VAL A 219 3.47 7.76 -4.34
C VAL A 219 3.55 6.61 -5.33
N VAL A 220 2.40 6.20 -5.84
CA VAL A 220 2.35 5.30 -7.01
C VAL A 220 2.06 6.16 -8.22
N LEU A 221 2.95 6.13 -9.22
CA LEU A 221 2.82 6.88 -10.45
C LEU A 221 2.31 5.96 -11.56
N THR A 222 1.21 6.35 -12.20
CA THR A 222 0.65 5.66 -13.36
C THR A 222 0.72 6.54 -14.61
N GLN A 223 0.84 5.89 -15.77
CA GLN A 223 0.76 6.57 -17.05
C GLN A 223 -0.68 6.99 -17.37
N GLY A 224 -0.86 8.29 -17.61
CA GLY A 224 -2.07 8.86 -18.20
C GLY A 224 -2.14 8.66 -19.72
N ALA A 225 -3.29 8.98 -20.31
CA ALA A 225 -3.51 8.84 -21.76
C ALA A 225 -2.59 9.73 -22.62
N ASP A 226 -2.12 10.85 -22.06
CA ASP A 226 -1.16 11.77 -22.68
C ASP A 226 0.30 11.36 -22.44
N GLY A 227 0.54 10.21 -21.83
CA GLY A 227 1.88 9.70 -21.52
C GLY A 227 2.50 10.27 -20.25
N ALA A 228 1.91 11.28 -19.60
CA ALA A 228 2.44 11.82 -18.36
C ALA A 228 2.27 10.84 -17.19
N LEU A 229 3.22 10.83 -16.27
CA LEU A 229 3.18 10.07 -15.02
C LEU A 229 2.53 10.92 -13.93
N ARG A 230 1.46 10.39 -13.33
CA ARG A 230 0.66 11.07 -12.32
C ARG A 230 0.42 10.16 -11.11
N PRO A 231 0.30 10.73 -9.90
CA PRO A 231 0.02 9.95 -8.71
C PRO A 231 -1.38 9.34 -8.75
N ILE A 232 -1.47 8.10 -8.30
CA ILE A 232 -2.74 7.48 -7.92
C ILE A 232 -3.10 7.99 -6.53
N ALA A 233 -4.35 8.36 -6.33
CA ALA A 233 -4.84 8.73 -5.01
C ALA A 233 -4.71 7.54 -4.04
N GLU A 234 -4.24 7.77 -2.82
CA GLU A 234 -4.10 6.73 -1.78
C GLU A 234 -5.42 5.96 -1.57
N GLN A 235 -6.57 6.63 -1.71
CA GLN A 235 -7.89 6.04 -1.65
C GLN A 235 -8.09 4.92 -2.67
N THR A 236 -7.71 5.20 -3.91
CA THR A 236 -7.77 4.25 -5.02
C THR A 236 -6.80 3.11 -4.78
N LEU A 237 -5.59 3.39 -4.30
CA LEU A 237 -4.61 2.36 -3.95
C LEU A 237 -5.11 1.44 -2.83
N MET A 238 -5.67 2.00 -1.77
CA MET A 238 -6.26 1.22 -0.68
C MET A 238 -7.41 0.35 -1.18
N ALA A 239 -8.26 0.88 -2.07
CA ALA A 239 -9.34 0.11 -2.69
C ALA A 239 -8.81 -1.01 -3.58
N MET A 240 -7.74 -0.81 -4.35
CA MET A 240 -7.17 -1.86 -5.22
C MET A 240 -6.41 -2.95 -4.44
N THR A 241 -5.91 -2.61 -3.25
CA THR A 241 -5.05 -3.50 -2.44
C THR A 241 -5.78 -4.10 -1.23
N ASN A 242 -7.12 -4.04 -1.24
CA ASN A 242 -7.97 -4.65 -0.23
C ASN A 242 -8.50 -6.01 -0.75
N PRO A 243 -8.51 -7.08 0.06
CA PRO A 243 -9.03 -8.39 -0.35
C PRO A 243 -10.54 -8.43 -0.63
N THR A 244 -11.30 -7.38 -0.33
CA THR A 244 -12.77 -7.34 -0.53
C THR A 244 -13.22 -6.63 -1.80
N SER A 245 -12.31 -6.19 -2.66
CA SER A 245 -12.60 -5.30 -3.80
C SER A 245 -12.07 -5.79 -5.15
N MET A 246 -11.71 -7.08 -5.28
CA MET A 246 -11.74 -7.67 -6.62
C MET A 246 -13.21 -7.81 -7.05
N PRO A 247 -13.61 -7.29 -8.21
CA PRO A 247 -14.95 -7.53 -8.73
C PRO A 247 -15.10 -9.04 -8.93
N THR A 248 -16.10 -9.61 -8.28
CA THR A 248 -16.73 -10.83 -8.77
C THR A 248 -17.56 -10.43 -9.97
N ASP A 249 -16.98 -10.50 -11.17
CA ASP A 249 -17.70 -10.67 -12.45
C ASP A 249 -16.72 -11.19 -13.51
#